data_AF-A0A0T5ZPT6-F1
#
_entry.id   AF-A0A0T5ZPT6-F1
#
_cell.length_a   1.000
_cell.length_b   1.000
_cell.length_c   1.000
_cell.angle_alpha   90.00
_cell.angle_beta   90.00
_cell.angle_gamma   90.00
#
_symmetry.space_group_name_H-M   'P 1'
#
loop_
_entity.id
_entity.type
_entity.pdbx_description
1 polymer ?
#
loop_
_entity_poly.entity_id
_entity_poly.type
_entity_poly.pdbx_seq_one_letter_code
_entity_poly.pdbx_strand_id
1 'polypeptide(L)'
;MKILQIVPKSGTKSKFKTLLKDKERDLRGRGTTFYREREGRWKHERYSGWISWDGAKGGLLVAEINTKRKESEWQLLQAFIGYLDRHLGEHIESISIYYR
;
A
#
# COMPACT_ATOMS: atom_id res chain seq x y z
N MET A 1 3.71 15.28 -1.93
CA MET A 1 3.48 14.08 -1.11
C MET A 1 2.09 13.57 -1.44
N LYS A 2 1.93 12.26 -1.59
CA LYS A 2 0.60 11.67 -1.84
C LYS A 2 0.23 10.75 -0.70
N ILE A 3 -0.98 10.90 -0.20
CA ILE A 3 -1.54 10.05 0.85
C ILE A 3 -2.67 9.23 0.23
N LEU A 4 -2.69 7.93 0.47
CA LEU A 4 -3.80 7.06 0.14
C LEU A 4 -4.59 6.75 1.40
N GLN A 5 -5.90 6.81 1.30
CA GLN A 5 -6.81 6.21 2.25
C GLN A 5 -7.50 5.03 1.57
N ILE A 6 -7.33 3.84 2.14
CA ILE A 6 -7.95 2.61 1.67
C ILE A 6 -9.06 2.25 2.65
N VAL A 7 -10.27 2.15 2.12
CA VAL A 7 -11.46 1.74 2.85
C VAL A 7 -11.73 0.27 2.49
N PRO A 8 -11.61 -0.67 3.44
CA PRO A 8 -11.96 -2.05 3.17
C PRO A 8 -13.47 -2.25 3.18
N LYS A 9 -13.93 -3.30 2.48
CA LYS A 9 -15.33 -3.75 2.56
C LYS A 9 -15.69 -4.14 4.00
N SER A 10 -16.96 -3.99 4.35
CA SER A 10 -17.44 -4.18 5.74
C SER A 10 -17.03 -5.52 6.37
N GLY A 11 -16.99 -6.62 5.59
CA GLY A 11 -16.56 -7.93 6.08
C GLY A 11 -15.06 -8.08 6.37
N THR A 12 -14.20 -7.18 5.88
CA THR A 12 -12.74 -7.28 5.98
C THR A 12 -12.08 -6.11 6.73
N LYS A 13 -12.84 -5.08 7.15
CA LYS A 13 -12.32 -3.89 7.85
C LYS A 13 -11.36 -4.19 8.99
N SER A 14 -11.73 -5.08 9.91
CA SER A 14 -10.87 -5.40 11.08
C SER A 14 -9.64 -6.24 10.74
N LYS A 15 -9.59 -6.85 9.56
CA LYS A 15 -8.54 -7.79 9.14
C LYS A 15 -7.68 -7.27 8.00
N PHE A 16 -8.00 -6.12 7.40
CA PHE A 16 -7.32 -5.65 6.19
C PHE A 16 -5.81 -5.45 6.37
N LYS A 17 -5.39 -4.92 7.53
CA LYS A 17 -3.97 -4.82 7.89
C LYS A 17 -3.28 -6.18 7.90
N THR A 18 -3.95 -7.21 8.40
CA THR A 18 -3.44 -8.59 8.44
C THR A 18 -3.41 -9.18 7.03
N LEU A 19 -4.46 -9.01 6.23
CA LEU A 19 -4.50 -9.45 4.83
C LEU A 19 -3.34 -8.86 4.01
N LEU A 20 -3.04 -7.56 4.20
CA LEU A 20 -1.91 -6.91 3.55
C LEU A 20 -0.57 -7.53 3.96
N LYS A 21 -0.36 -7.80 5.25
CA LYS A 21 0.86 -8.45 5.76
C LYS A 21 0.99 -9.89 5.26
N ASP A 22 -0.08 -10.65 5.29
CA ASP A 22 -0.08 -12.05 4.87
C ASP A 22 0.18 -12.18 3.37
N LYS A 23 -0.43 -11.30 2.56
CA LYS A 23 -0.21 -11.26 1.12
C LYS A 23 1.20 -10.79 0.76
N GLU A 24 1.79 -9.86 1.51
CA GLU A 24 3.22 -9.53 1.34
C GLU A 24 4.12 -10.73 1.62
N ARG A 25 3.86 -11.45 2.71
CA ARG A 25 4.63 -12.65 3.07
C ARG A 25 4.50 -13.75 2.01
N ASP A 26 3.29 -13.96 1.48
CA ASP A 26 2.98 -14.93 0.41
C ASP A 26 3.75 -14.62 -0.89
N LEU A 27 3.83 -13.34 -1.26
CA LEU A 27 4.48 -12.94 -2.52
C LEU A 27 5.99 -12.71 -2.41
N ARG A 28 6.55 -12.71 -1.19
CA ARG A 28 7.95 -12.37 -0.94
C ARG A 28 8.89 -13.23 -1.78
N GLY A 29 9.90 -12.60 -2.39
CA GLY A 29 10.82 -13.24 -3.32
C GLY A 29 10.51 -12.78 -4.74
N ARG A 30 9.93 -13.65 -5.58
CA ARG A 30 9.68 -13.35 -7.01
C ARG A 30 8.23 -12.94 -7.32
N GLY A 31 7.32 -12.97 -6.33
CA GLY A 31 5.89 -12.71 -6.54
C GLY A 31 5.49 -11.24 -6.47
N THR A 32 6.42 -10.34 -6.12
CA THR A 32 6.16 -8.89 -5.99
C THR A 32 7.43 -8.10 -6.27
N THR A 33 7.27 -6.84 -6.72
CA THR A 33 8.36 -5.86 -6.86
C THR A 33 8.50 -4.96 -5.64
N PHE A 34 7.72 -5.23 -4.59
CA PHE A 34 7.81 -4.56 -3.29
C PHE A 34 8.56 -5.43 -2.29
N TYR A 35 9.43 -4.81 -1.50
CA TYR A 35 10.06 -5.44 -0.35
C TYR A 35 9.83 -4.62 0.91
N ARG A 36 9.67 -5.32 2.03
CA ARG A 36 9.53 -4.72 3.35
C ARG A 36 10.89 -4.25 3.86
N GLU A 37 11.04 -2.94 4.07
CA GLU A 37 12.24 -2.38 4.73
C GLU A 37 12.14 -2.57 6.25
N ARG A 38 10.96 -2.25 6.81
CA ARG A 38 10.64 -2.45 8.24
C ARG A 38 9.12 -2.56 8.40
N GLU A 39 8.64 -2.74 9.62
CA GLU A 39 7.18 -2.73 9.84
C GLU A 39 6.53 -1.44 9.34
N GLY A 40 5.43 -1.58 8.61
CA GLY A 40 4.70 -0.45 8.04
C GLY A 40 5.48 0.34 7.00
N ARG A 41 6.65 -0.13 6.52
CA ARG A 41 7.40 0.57 5.48
C ARG A 41 7.91 -0.36 4.39
N TRP A 42 7.46 -0.11 3.17
CA TRP A 42 7.82 -0.86 1.97
C TRP A 42 8.60 0.00 0.98
N LYS A 43 9.44 -0.64 0.17
CA LYS A 43 10.18 -0.04 -0.94
C LYS A 43 9.91 -0.81 -2.21
N HIS A 44 10.07 -0.14 -3.35
CA HIS A 44 9.98 -0.77 -4.67
C HIS A 44 11.38 -1.03 -5.22
N GLU A 45 11.55 -2.11 -5.97
CA GLU A 45 12.85 -2.47 -6.57
C GLU A 45 13.41 -1.40 -7.51
N ARG A 46 12.54 -0.71 -8.25
CA ARG A 46 12.93 0.26 -9.30
C ARG A 46 12.68 1.72 -8.97
N TYR A 47 11.70 2.01 -8.11
CA TYR A 47 11.20 3.38 -7.92
C TYR A 47 11.74 3.93 -6.61
N SER A 48 12.37 5.10 -6.68
CA SER A 48 12.98 5.72 -5.52
C SER A 48 11.93 6.23 -4.54
N GLY A 49 12.16 6.01 -3.24
CA GLY A 49 11.24 6.38 -2.18
C GLY A 49 10.84 5.18 -1.32
N TRP A 50 9.81 5.38 -0.51
CA TRP A 50 9.19 4.33 0.29
C TRP A 50 7.71 4.64 0.47
N ILE A 51 6.96 3.60 0.82
CA ILE A 51 5.57 3.66 1.22
C ILE A 51 5.55 3.40 2.71
N SER A 52 5.12 4.38 3.49
CA SER A 52 4.77 4.15 4.89
C SER A 52 3.29 3.84 4.95
N TRP A 53 2.84 2.89 5.77
CA TRP A 53 1.43 2.62 5.96
C TRP A 53 1.14 2.16 7.37
N ASP A 54 -0.07 2.48 7.84
CA ASP A 54 -0.59 1.96 9.10
C ASP A 54 -2.11 1.82 9.04
N GLY A 55 -2.65 1.03 9.98
CA GLY A 55 -4.07 0.96 10.23
C GLY A 55 -4.52 2.21 10.99
N ALA A 56 -5.65 2.77 10.58
CA ALA A 56 -6.34 3.85 11.29
C ALA A 56 -7.63 3.34 11.92
N LYS A 57 -8.25 4.18 12.77
CA LYS A 57 -9.55 3.88 13.40
C LYS A 57 -10.59 3.53 12.33
N GLY A 58 -11.51 2.63 12.67
CA GLY A 58 -12.54 2.16 11.74
C GLY A 58 -12.06 1.09 10.75
N GLY A 59 -10.85 0.53 10.93
CA GLY A 59 -10.31 -0.51 10.05
C GLY A 59 -9.82 0.02 8.72
N LEU A 60 -9.58 1.33 8.63
CA LEU A 60 -8.99 1.97 7.45
C LEU A 60 -7.50 1.67 7.38
N LEU A 61 -6.93 1.73 6.18
CA LEU A 61 -5.49 1.74 5.99
C LEU A 61 -5.09 3.07 5.36
N VAL A 62 -4.13 3.75 5.98
CA VAL A 62 -3.55 4.98 5.47
C VAL A 62 -2.14 4.69 5.00
N ALA A 63 -1.81 5.10 3.79
CA ALA A 63 -0.47 4.96 3.22
C ALA A 63 0.05 6.30 2.73
N GLU A 64 1.35 6.54 2.91
CA GLU A 64 2.04 7.75 2.50
C GLU A 64 3.15 7.40 1.52
N ILE A 65 3.06 7.98 0.32
CA ILE A 65 4.08 7.87 -0.71
C ILE A 65 5.13 8.95 -0.47
N ASN A 66 6.32 8.51 -0.10
CA ASN A 66 7.42 9.36 0.28
C ASN A 66 8.56 9.20 -0.72
N THR A 67 9.01 10.30 -1.34
CA THR A 67 10.20 10.29 -2.19
C THR A 67 10.84 11.67 -2.26
N LYS A 68 12.15 11.70 -2.51
CA LYS A 68 12.89 12.93 -2.82
C LYS A 68 12.86 13.28 -4.31
N ARG A 69 12.47 12.33 -5.19
CA ARG A 69 12.40 12.51 -6.65
C ARG A 69 10.95 12.55 -7.09
N LYS A 70 10.45 13.71 -7.51
CA LYS A 70 9.04 13.91 -7.89
C LYS A 70 8.56 12.91 -8.96
N GLU A 71 9.41 12.58 -9.92
CA GLU A 71 9.10 11.60 -10.98
C GLU A 71 8.85 10.18 -10.43
N SER A 72 9.54 9.76 -9.38
CA SER A 72 9.31 8.44 -8.78
C SER A 72 8.02 8.39 -7.95
N GLU A 73 7.45 9.52 -7.55
CA GLU A 73 6.29 9.57 -6.65
C GLU A 73 5.05 8.97 -7.32
N TRP A 74 4.77 9.33 -8.57
CA TRP A 74 3.61 8.80 -9.29
C TRP A 74 3.80 7.33 -9.68
N GLN A 75 5.02 6.91 -10.01
CA GLN A 75 5.34 5.52 -10.34
C GLN A 75 5.17 4.60 -9.11
N LEU A 76 5.65 5.06 -7.95
CA LEU A 76 5.51 4.34 -6.69
C LEU A 76 4.04 4.24 -6.26
N LEU A 77 3.29 5.33 -6.41
CA LEU A 77 1.83 5.35 -6.20
C LEU A 77 1.12 4.34 -7.12
N GLN A 78 1.37 4.42 -8.43
CA GLN A 78 0.73 3.54 -9.42
C GLN A 78 1.05 2.07 -9.13
N ALA A 79 2.32 1.75 -8.84
CA ALA A 79 2.73 0.39 -8.51
C ALA A 79 1.99 -0.13 -7.26
N PHE A 80 1.81 0.73 -6.26
CA PHE A 80 1.12 0.34 -5.03
C PHE A 80 -0.37 0.12 -5.24
N ILE A 81 -1.03 1.00 -6.02
CA ILE A 81 -2.44 0.79 -6.40
C ILE A 81 -2.58 -0.52 -7.18
N GLY A 82 -1.69 -0.79 -8.14
CA GLY A 82 -1.72 -2.03 -8.91
C GLY A 82 -1.48 -3.29 -8.05
N TYR A 83 -0.65 -3.20 -7.02
CA TYR A 83 -0.48 -4.28 -6.04
C TYR A 83 -1.76 -4.51 -5.24
N LEU A 84 -2.37 -3.44 -4.73
CA LEU A 84 -3.62 -3.51 -3.96
C LEU A 84 -4.76 -4.07 -4.80
N ASP A 85 -4.94 -3.56 -6.02
CA ASP A 85 -5.98 -4.00 -6.94
C ASP A 85 -5.83 -5.49 -7.29
N ARG A 86 -4.63 -5.92 -7.71
CA ARG A 86 -4.37 -7.30 -8.13
C ARG A 86 -4.56 -8.34 -7.02
N HIS A 87 -4.19 -7.99 -5.79
CA HIS A 87 -4.07 -8.98 -4.72
C HIS A 87 -5.07 -8.83 -3.57
N LEU A 88 -5.66 -7.64 -3.43
CA LEU A 88 -6.57 -7.32 -2.33
C LEU A 88 -7.83 -6.58 -2.82
N GLY A 89 -8.00 -6.36 -4.13
CA GLY A 89 -9.09 -5.56 -4.70
C GLY A 89 -10.47 -6.06 -4.28
N GLU A 90 -10.67 -7.37 -4.18
CA GLU A 90 -11.92 -7.97 -3.72
C GLU A 90 -12.31 -7.55 -2.29
N HIS A 91 -11.34 -7.14 -1.48
CA HIS A 91 -11.51 -6.71 -0.09
C HIS A 91 -11.57 -5.18 0.08
N ILE A 92 -11.40 -4.41 -1.00
CA ILE A 92 -11.37 -2.95 -1.00
C ILE A 92 -12.73 -2.42 -1.47
N GLU A 93 -13.27 -1.48 -0.71
CA GLU A 93 -14.46 -0.71 -1.08
C GLU A 93 -14.07 0.49 -1.92
N SER A 94 -13.08 1.27 -1.46
CA SER A 94 -12.60 2.44 -2.16
C SER A 94 -11.14 2.79 -1.81
N ILE A 95 -10.48 3.49 -2.74
CA ILE A 95 -9.17 4.11 -2.53
C ILE A 95 -9.30 5.60 -2.86
N SER A 96 -8.97 6.46 -1.90
CA SER A 96 -8.92 7.91 -2.09
C SER A 96 -7.48 8.39 -2.08
N ILE A 97 -7.13 9.28 -3.00
CA ILE A 97 -5.79 9.86 -3.11
C ILE A 97 -5.86 11.35 -2.73
N TYR A 98 -5.06 11.75 -1.75
CA TYR A 98 -4.92 13.14 -1.32
C TYR A 98 -3.56 13.68 -1.78
N TYR A 99 -3.59 14.79 -2.51
CA TYR A 99 -2.41 15.50 -2.99
C TYR A 99 -2.05 16.57 -1.96
N ARG A 100 -0.87 16.48 -1.34
CA ARG A 100 -0.37 17.41 -0.32
C ARG A 100 1.05 17.89 -0.62
#